data_AF-A0A256WJI8-F1
#
_entry.id   AF-A0A256WJI8-F1
#
_cell.length_a   1.000
_cell.length_b   1.000
_cell.length_c   1.000
_cell.angle_alpha   90.00
_cell.angle_beta   90.00
_cell.angle_gamma   90.00
#
_symmetry.space_group_name_H-M   'P 1'
#
loop_
_entity.id
_entity.type
_entity.pdbx_description
1 polymer ?
#
loop_
_entity_poly.entity_id
_entity_poly.type
_entity_poly.pdbx_seq_one_letter_code
_entity_poly.pdbx_strand_id
1 'polypeptide(L)'
;MSNLENQLDLFHGVVLTKDQENEVNSWIERQAKNAADNQDNVNRIMLMLDEAGFVQGKDYECDFEVNEVTREQQFGYSYNNTNYDYEVTYLSSCGGVRLLVNSIHEGKMKVYKSSVSREGNKLMCTSVTSQYRYYKPSSLLVKYNEHNSLQNRKLNRQNAEAVAIKNVVAKFRKQYPNATVWGSTDYYRRSYESFPVVKVKFQSGSEVSFSLGYGDDLENVRFHKKYDAVSESTEALMERFNNQPAKQ
;
A
#
# COMPACT_ATOMS: atom_id res chain seq x y z
N MET A 1 -42.64 52.39 31.69
CA MET A 1 -42.81 51.43 30.58
C MET A 1 -41.88 51.86 29.46
N SER A 2 -40.83 51.09 29.18
CA SER A 2 -40.02 51.25 27.96
C SER A 2 -39.76 49.86 27.39
N ASN A 3 -40.74 49.35 26.66
CA ASN A 3 -40.64 48.10 25.90
C ASN A 3 -40.05 48.45 24.52
N LEU A 4 -38.75 48.78 24.50
CA LEU A 4 -38.05 49.27 23.29
C LEU A 4 -36.73 48.52 23.04
N GLU A 5 -36.63 47.25 23.47
CA GLU A 5 -35.43 46.43 23.30
C GLU A 5 -35.68 45.03 22.73
N ASN A 6 -36.76 44.81 21.98
CA ASN A 6 -36.92 43.56 21.23
C ASN A 6 -37.58 43.82 19.87
N GLN A 7 -36.91 44.60 19.01
CA GLN A 7 -37.18 44.51 17.59
C GLN A 7 -36.38 43.31 17.08
N LEU A 8 -37.07 42.17 16.95
CA LEU A 8 -36.56 40.99 16.23
C LEU A 8 -36.10 41.46 14.86
N ASP A 9 -34.78 41.49 14.65
CA ASP A 9 -34.17 41.75 13.36
C ASP A 9 -34.59 40.61 12.43
N LEU A 10 -35.56 40.90 11.55
CA LEU A 10 -36.21 39.95 10.64
C LEU A 10 -35.23 39.32 9.64
N PHE A 11 -33.99 39.84 9.58
CA PHE A 11 -32.93 39.42 8.68
C PHE A 11 -31.69 38.90 9.40
N HIS A 12 -31.77 38.64 10.72
CA HIS A 12 -30.64 38.11 11.47
C HIS A 12 -30.19 36.77 10.88
N GLY A 13 -29.02 36.76 10.22
CA GLY A 13 -28.49 35.60 9.48
C GLY A 13 -28.92 35.48 8.01
N VAL A 14 -29.78 36.37 7.51
CA VAL A 14 -30.21 36.41 6.09
C VAL A 14 -29.41 37.43 5.28
N VAL A 15 -29.01 38.54 5.91
CA VAL A 15 -28.19 39.59 5.30
C VAL A 15 -26.87 39.67 6.05
N LEU A 16 -25.76 39.49 5.33
CA LEU A 16 -24.42 39.61 5.90
C LEU A 16 -24.15 41.06 6.30
N THR A 17 -23.48 41.24 7.44
CA THR A 17 -22.87 42.54 7.74
C THR A 17 -21.74 42.84 6.76
N LYS A 18 -21.35 44.10 6.61
CA LYS A 18 -20.25 44.49 5.71
C LYS A 18 -18.94 43.75 6.01
N ASP A 19 -18.68 43.44 7.28
CA ASP A 19 -17.48 42.69 7.69
C ASP A 19 -17.57 41.21 7.28
N GLN A 20 -18.76 40.61 7.39
CA GLN A 20 -19.02 39.24 6.93
C GLN A 20 -18.98 39.15 5.40
N GLU A 21 -19.52 40.14 4.67
CA GLU A 21 -19.40 40.22 3.21
C GLU A 21 -17.93 40.25 2.77
N ASN A 22 -17.11 41.07 3.43
CA ASN A 22 -15.67 41.15 3.16
C ASN A 22 -14.95 39.83 3.46
N GLU A 23 -15.32 39.14 4.55
CA GLU A 23 -14.78 37.83 4.92
C GLU A 23 -15.10 36.77 3.84
N VAL A 24 -16.38 36.67 3.45
CA VAL A 24 -16.84 35.74 2.41
C VAL A 24 -16.14 36.03 1.08
N ASN A 25 -16.07 37.29 0.66
CA ASN A 25 -15.40 37.68 -0.59
C ASN A 25 -13.90 37.35 -0.57
N SER A 26 -13.19 37.68 0.52
CA SER A 26 -11.77 37.35 0.69
C SER A 26 -11.55 35.84 0.67
N TRP A 27 -12.48 35.08 1.25
CA TRP A 27 -12.42 33.63 1.23
C TRP A 27 -12.63 33.06 -0.19
N ILE A 28 -13.60 33.57 -0.95
CA ILE A 28 -13.85 33.17 -2.35
C ILE A 28 -12.61 33.47 -3.21
N GLU A 29 -12.04 34.66 -3.10
CA GLU A 29 -10.81 35.05 -3.82
C GLU A 29 -9.66 34.10 -3.51
N ARG A 30 -9.50 33.72 -2.23
CA ARG A 30 -8.50 32.74 -1.82
C ARG A 30 -8.76 31.35 -2.42
N GLN A 31 -10.02 30.90 -2.49
CA GLN A 31 -10.34 29.62 -3.14
C GLN A 31 -10.01 29.65 -4.63
N ALA A 32 -10.36 30.73 -5.34
CA ALA A 32 -10.01 30.91 -6.75
C ALA A 32 -8.49 30.89 -6.96
N LYS A 33 -7.73 31.59 -6.09
CA LYS A 33 -6.26 31.55 -6.11
C LYS A 33 -5.72 30.15 -5.88
N ASN A 34 -6.23 29.44 -4.87
CA ASN A 34 -5.80 28.07 -4.58
C ASN A 34 -6.07 27.12 -5.77
N ALA A 35 -7.22 27.24 -6.43
CA ALA A 35 -7.54 26.46 -7.61
C ALA A 35 -6.56 26.73 -8.78
N ALA A 36 -6.23 28.00 -9.02
CA ALA A 36 -5.25 28.38 -10.03
C ALA A 36 -3.83 27.88 -9.69
N ASP A 37 -3.39 28.02 -8.43
CA ASP A 37 -2.09 27.54 -7.96
C ASP A 37 -1.98 26.01 -8.07
N ASN A 38 -3.07 25.29 -7.78
CA ASN A 38 -3.14 23.84 -7.96
C ASN A 38 -3.07 23.43 -9.43
N GLN A 39 -3.77 24.13 -10.33
CA GLN A 39 -3.71 23.89 -11.76
C GLN A 39 -2.28 24.09 -12.31
N ASP A 40 -1.60 25.18 -11.92
CA ASP A 40 -0.21 25.42 -12.30
C ASP A 40 0.70 24.29 -11.78
N ASN A 41 0.51 23.89 -10.51
CA ASN A 41 1.30 22.81 -9.94
C ASN A 41 1.10 21.46 -10.67
N VAL A 42 -0.15 21.12 -11.03
CA VAL A 42 -0.47 19.91 -11.80
C VAL A 42 0.16 19.96 -13.19
N ASN A 43 0.02 21.08 -13.89
CA ASN A 43 0.60 21.27 -15.22
C ASN A 43 2.12 21.12 -15.19
N ARG A 44 2.79 21.67 -14.16
CA ARG A 44 4.23 21.51 -13.96
C ARG A 44 4.62 20.06 -13.69
N ILE A 45 3.85 19.33 -12.89
CA ILE A 45 4.13 17.89 -12.65
C ILE A 45 4.02 17.11 -13.95
N MET A 46 2.95 17.32 -14.72
CA MET A 46 2.74 16.64 -16.00
C MET A 46 3.90 16.93 -16.97
N LEU A 47 4.27 18.20 -17.14
CA LEU A 47 5.40 18.60 -17.98
C LEU A 47 6.71 17.92 -17.54
N MET A 48 7.00 17.91 -16.24
CA MET A 48 8.20 17.26 -15.71
C MET A 48 8.23 15.74 -15.93
N LEU A 49 7.06 15.09 -15.92
CA LEU A 49 6.93 13.67 -16.24
C LEU A 49 7.15 13.42 -17.73
N ASP A 50 6.51 14.21 -18.59
CA ASP A 50 6.63 14.11 -20.05
C ASP A 50 8.08 14.34 -20.52
N GLU A 51 8.74 15.39 -20.01
CA GLU A 51 10.14 15.71 -20.31
C GLU A 51 11.11 14.61 -19.85
N ALA A 52 10.75 13.87 -18.80
CA ALA A 52 11.54 12.75 -18.31
C ALA A 52 11.31 11.47 -19.10
N GLY A 53 10.28 11.41 -19.95
CA GLY A 53 9.92 10.26 -20.77
C GLY A 53 8.84 9.36 -20.17
N PHE A 54 8.09 9.80 -19.16
CA PHE A 54 6.84 9.13 -18.78
C PHE A 54 5.77 9.37 -19.84
N VAL A 55 4.86 8.43 -20.02
CA VAL A 55 3.79 8.51 -21.03
C VAL A 55 2.42 8.58 -20.35
N GLN A 56 1.66 9.66 -20.60
CA GLN A 56 0.29 9.80 -20.09
C GLN A 56 -0.62 8.68 -20.61
N GLY A 57 -1.50 8.16 -19.75
CA GLY A 57 -2.38 7.02 -20.03
C GLY A 57 -1.69 5.65 -19.92
N LYS A 58 -0.35 5.60 -19.85
CA LYS A 58 0.42 4.37 -19.68
C LYS A 58 1.14 4.32 -18.34
N ASP A 59 1.95 5.33 -18.06
CA ASP A 59 2.80 5.39 -16.86
C ASP A 59 2.19 6.30 -15.79
N TYR A 60 1.35 7.26 -16.19
CA TYR A 60 0.63 8.16 -15.29
C TYR A 60 -0.71 8.61 -15.88
N GLU A 61 -1.58 9.15 -15.04
CA GLU A 61 -2.84 9.78 -15.43
C GLU A 61 -3.05 11.08 -14.62
N CYS A 62 -3.99 11.90 -15.07
CA CYS A 62 -4.39 13.12 -14.39
C CYS A 62 -5.93 13.18 -14.38
N ASP A 63 -6.51 13.30 -13.18
CA ASP A 63 -7.94 13.49 -12.95
C ASP A 63 -8.24 14.87 -12.35
N PHE A 64 -7.33 15.83 -12.57
CA PHE A 64 -7.45 17.17 -12.01
C PHE A 64 -8.57 17.96 -12.68
N GLU A 65 -9.44 18.54 -11.86
CA GLU A 65 -10.55 19.36 -12.32
C GLU A 65 -10.71 20.61 -11.44
N VAL A 66 -11.17 21.69 -12.06
CA VAL A 66 -11.61 22.92 -11.39
C VAL A 66 -13.09 23.10 -11.68
N ASN A 67 -13.90 23.17 -10.62
CA ASN A 67 -15.35 23.22 -10.71
C ASN A 67 -15.89 24.32 -9.80
N GLU A 68 -17.00 24.94 -10.21
CA GLU A 68 -17.77 25.82 -9.33
C GLU A 68 -18.62 24.97 -8.37
N VAL A 69 -18.57 25.30 -7.08
CA VAL A 69 -19.28 24.58 -6.03
C VAL A 69 -20.09 25.56 -5.20
N THR A 70 -21.36 25.23 -4.97
CA THR A 70 -22.25 25.95 -4.04
C THR A 70 -22.53 25.05 -2.84
N ARG A 71 -22.24 25.53 -1.63
CA ARG A 71 -22.57 24.81 -0.38
C ARG A 71 -22.62 25.75 0.81
N GLU A 72 -23.28 25.32 1.88
CA GLU A 72 -23.12 25.94 3.20
C GLU A 72 -21.68 25.78 3.70
N GLN A 73 -21.10 26.90 4.11
CA GLN A 73 -19.74 26.99 4.64
C GLN A 73 -19.78 27.77 5.95
N GLN A 74 -19.09 27.25 6.95
CA GLN A 74 -18.90 27.95 8.22
C GLN A 74 -17.80 29.02 8.08
N PHE A 75 -18.10 30.21 8.59
CA PHE A 75 -17.21 31.37 8.70
C PHE A 75 -17.10 31.82 10.17
N GLY A 76 -16.23 32.79 10.45
CA GLY A 76 -15.97 33.28 11.81
C GLY A 76 -15.03 32.38 12.64
N TYR A 77 -14.98 32.63 13.95
CA TYR A 77 -14.10 31.91 14.87
C TYR A 77 -14.84 31.40 16.11
N SER A 78 -14.55 30.14 16.47
CA SER A 78 -15.25 29.47 17.56
C SER A 78 -14.89 30.05 18.94
N TYR A 79 -13.68 30.61 19.09
CA TYR A 79 -13.19 31.09 20.39
C TYR A 79 -13.87 32.38 20.88
N ASN A 80 -14.44 33.18 19.97
CA ASN A 80 -15.18 34.41 20.29
C ASN A 80 -16.66 34.32 19.89
N ASN A 81 -17.14 33.11 19.56
CA ASN A 81 -18.52 32.81 19.22
C ASN A 81 -19.08 33.68 18.08
N THR A 82 -18.26 33.98 17.07
CA THR A 82 -18.67 34.73 15.87
C THR A 82 -18.96 33.82 14.69
N ASN A 83 -19.15 32.52 14.92
CA ASN A 83 -19.41 31.56 13.86
C ASN A 83 -20.78 31.80 13.23
N TYR A 84 -20.83 31.72 11.91
CA TYR A 84 -22.07 31.72 11.15
C TYR A 84 -21.90 30.82 9.93
N ASP A 85 -22.99 30.20 9.49
CA ASP A 85 -23.02 29.41 8.28
C ASP A 85 -23.61 30.26 7.15
N TYR A 86 -23.02 30.17 5.96
CA TYR A 86 -23.46 30.92 4.79
C TYR A 86 -23.31 30.06 3.53
N GLU A 87 -24.34 30.05 2.68
CA GLU A 87 -24.27 29.39 1.38
C GLU A 87 -23.41 30.22 0.44
N VAL A 88 -22.27 29.65 0.04
CA VAL A 88 -21.28 30.34 -0.79
C VAL A 88 -21.03 29.54 -2.06
N THR A 89 -20.90 30.27 -3.18
CA THR A 89 -20.48 29.71 -4.46
C THR A 89 -19.03 30.11 -4.73
N TYR A 90 -18.16 29.14 -5.01
CA TYR A 90 -16.73 29.38 -5.19
C TYR A 90 -16.08 28.34 -6.10
N LEU A 91 -14.91 28.67 -6.65
CA LEU A 91 -14.10 27.73 -7.42
C LEU A 91 -13.37 26.76 -6.48
N SER A 92 -13.64 25.47 -6.66
CA SER A 92 -12.94 24.39 -5.99
C SER A 92 -12.07 23.62 -6.99
N SER A 93 -11.01 22.99 -6.50
CA SER A 93 -10.18 22.08 -7.30
C SER A 93 -10.09 20.72 -6.62
N CYS A 94 -10.07 19.66 -7.42
CA CYS A 94 -9.93 18.29 -6.96
C CYS A 94 -9.09 17.45 -7.93
N GLY A 95 -8.73 16.24 -7.53
CA GLY A 95 -7.88 15.36 -8.33
C GLY A 95 -6.41 15.77 -8.36
N GLY A 96 -5.65 15.19 -9.28
CA GLY A 96 -4.24 15.49 -9.49
C GLY A 96 -3.53 14.46 -10.35
N VAL A 97 -2.21 14.47 -10.31
CA VAL A 97 -1.38 13.54 -11.10
C VAL A 97 -1.10 12.26 -10.30
N ARG A 98 -1.34 11.10 -10.93
CA ARG A 98 -1.11 9.78 -10.35
C ARG A 98 -0.20 8.93 -11.23
N LEU A 99 0.86 8.35 -10.67
CA LEU A 99 1.61 7.28 -11.35
C LEU A 99 0.82 5.98 -11.30
N LEU A 100 0.86 5.24 -12.41
CA LEU A 100 0.27 3.92 -12.58
C LEU A 100 1.32 2.86 -12.19
N VAL A 101 1.30 2.44 -10.93
CA VAL A 101 2.34 1.59 -10.34
C VAL A 101 1.86 0.15 -10.24
N ASN A 102 2.68 -0.81 -10.67
CA ASN A 102 2.37 -2.23 -10.52
C ASN A 102 2.44 -2.65 -9.04
N SER A 103 1.51 -3.48 -8.61
CA SER A 103 1.54 -4.09 -7.28
C SER A 103 0.92 -5.48 -7.32
N ILE A 104 1.42 -6.38 -6.48
CA ILE A 104 0.81 -7.70 -6.31
C ILE A 104 -0.31 -7.58 -5.28
N HIS A 105 -1.51 -7.98 -5.69
CA HIS A 105 -2.67 -8.03 -4.82
C HIS A 105 -3.43 -9.32 -5.09
N GLU A 106 -3.69 -10.11 -4.05
CA GLU A 106 -4.38 -11.42 -4.14
C GLU A 106 -3.74 -12.36 -5.17
N GLY A 107 -2.39 -12.39 -5.22
CA GLY A 107 -1.64 -13.25 -6.14
C GLY A 107 -1.77 -12.85 -7.62
N LYS A 108 -2.22 -11.63 -7.91
CA LYS A 108 -2.33 -11.09 -9.27
C LYS A 108 -1.64 -9.74 -9.37
N MET A 109 -1.13 -9.43 -10.56
CA MET A 109 -0.65 -8.09 -10.86
C MET A 109 -1.86 -7.15 -10.99
N LYS A 110 -1.85 -6.06 -10.21
CA LYS A 110 -2.79 -4.95 -10.35
C LYS A 110 -2.02 -3.65 -10.54
N VAL A 111 -2.63 -2.70 -11.24
CA VAL A 111 -2.11 -1.34 -11.35
C VAL A 111 -2.79 -0.49 -10.27
N TYR A 112 -2.01 0.29 -9.53
CA TYR A 112 -2.47 1.18 -8.49
C TYR A 112 -2.08 2.63 -8.79
N LYS A 113 -2.97 3.56 -8.45
CA LYS A 113 -2.79 5.00 -8.66
C LYS A 113 -2.05 5.61 -7.46
N SER A 114 -0.81 6.03 -7.64
CA SER A 114 0.00 6.62 -6.58
C SER A 114 0.18 8.12 -6.76
N SER A 115 -0.03 8.91 -5.70
CA SER A 115 0.15 10.36 -5.75
C SER A 115 1.58 10.75 -6.11
N VAL A 116 1.70 11.84 -6.85
CA VAL A 116 2.98 12.52 -7.10
C VAL A 116 2.98 13.86 -6.39
N SER A 117 4.06 14.14 -5.66
CA SER A 117 4.30 15.44 -5.05
C SER A 117 5.50 16.10 -5.72
N ARG A 118 5.50 17.44 -5.77
CA ARG A 118 6.57 18.24 -6.37
C ARG A 118 7.22 19.15 -5.34
N GLU A 119 8.54 19.26 -5.42
CA GLU A 119 9.32 20.27 -4.72
C GLU A 119 10.35 20.86 -5.70
N GLY A 120 10.20 22.13 -6.04
CA GLY A 120 11.01 22.77 -7.09
C GLY A 120 10.94 21.99 -8.41
N ASN A 121 12.10 21.51 -8.87
CA ASN A 121 12.28 20.70 -10.08
C ASN A 121 12.42 19.19 -9.80
N LYS A 122 11.89 18.72 -8.67
CA LYS A 122 11.93 17.30 -8.29
C LYS A 122 10.54 16.76 -7.97
N LEU A 123 10.41 15.45 -8.13
CA LEU A 123 9.16 14.70 -7.89
C LEU A 123 9.38 13.60 -6.86
N MET A 124 8.34 13.30 -6.09
CA MET A 124 8.29 12.22 -5.13
C MET A 124 7.08 11.34 -5.39
N CYS A 125 7.27 10.02 -5.31
CA CYS A 125 6.22 9.02 -5.26
C CYS A 125 6.62 7.93 -4.25
N THR A 126 5.88 7.84 -3.15
CA THR A 126 6.20 6.95 -2.02
C THR A 126 5.91 5.48 -2.33
N SER A 127 5.00 5.19 -3.26
CA SER A 127 4.77 3.81 -3.73
C SER A 127 5.92 3.26 -4.56
N VAL A 128 6.70 4.14 -5.21
CA VAL A 128 7.88 3.74 -6.00
C VAL A 128 9.16 3.78 -5.16
N THR A 129 9.25 4.71 -4.20
CA THR A 129 10.48 4.94 -3.42
C THR A 129 10.19 5.01 -1.92
N SER A 130 10.90 4.21 -1.12
CA SER A 130 10.62 4.00 0.30
C SER A 130 11.13 5.09 1.26
N GLN A 131 11.67 6.21 0.76
CA GLN A 131 12.43 7.18 1.58
C GLN A 131 11.87 8.61 1.62
N TYR A 132 10.58 8.84 1.29
CA TYR A 132 9.97 10.19 1.26
C TYR A 132 10.89 11.25 0.62
N ARG A 133 11.50 10.90 -0.51
CA ARG A 133 12.57 11.69 -1.13
C ARG A 133 12.13 12.20 -2.48
N TYR A 134 12.41 13.48 -2.72
CA TYR A 134 12.25 14.11 -4.02
C TYR A 134 13.45 13.79 -4.92
N TYR A 135 13.15 13.23 -6.09
CA TYR A 135 14.11 12.82 -7.12
C TYR A 135 14.02 13.73 -8.34
N LYS A 136 15.11 13.84 -9.09
CA LYS A 136 15.02 14.34 -10.47
C LYS A 136 14.03 13.45 -11.25
N PRO A 137 13.17 14.02 -12.10
CA PRO A 137 12.18 13.24 -12.87
C PRO A 137 12.76 12.03 -13.61
N SER A 138 13.91 12.17 -14.28
CA SER A 138 14.59 11.06 -14.95
C SER A 138 15.05 9.96 -13.99
N SER A 139 15.53 10.32 -12.79
CA SER A 139 15.87 9.34 -11.75
C SER A 139 14.63 8.64 -11.18
N LEU A 140 13.50 9.35 -11.09
CA LEU A 140 12.23 8.74 -10.70
C LEU A 140 11.75 7.73 -11.75
N LEU A 141 11.92 8.01 -13.05
CA LEU A 141 11.59 7.08 -14.13
C LEU A 141 12.36 5.76 -14.02
N VAL A 142 13.67 5.82 -13.77
CA VAL A 142 14.49 4.61 -13.56
C VAL A 142 13.94 3.79 -12.40
N LYS A 143 13.66 4.43 -11.26
CA LYS A 143 13.11 3.75 -10.07
C LYS A 143 11.71 3.18 -10.31
N TYR A 144 10.88 3.88 -11.07
CA TYR A 144 9.56 3.41 -11.49
C TYR A 144 9.66 2.11 -12.30
N ASN A 145 10.56 2.07 -13.27
CA ASN A 145 10.79 0.89 -14.09
C ASN A 145 11.38 -0.28 -13.30
N GLU A 146 12.33 -0.01 -12.40
CA GLU A 146 12.90 -1.01 -11.48
C GLU A 146 11.82 -1.60 -10.56
N HIS A 147 10.97 -0.74 -9.99
CA HIS A 147 9.87 -1.15 -9.14
C HIS A 147 8.92 -2.08 -9.89
N ASN A 148 8.42 -1.67 -11.06
CA ASN A 148 7.48 -2.46 -11.84
C ASN A 148 8.08 -3.81 -12.29
N SER A 149 9.36 -3.82 -12.67
CA SER A 149 10.09 -5.04 -13.02
C SER A 149 10.24 -5.99 -11.83
N LEU A 150 10.51 -5.45 -10.64
CA LEU A 150 10.61 -6.23 -9.40
C LEU A 150 9.28 -6.89 -9.04
N GLN A 151 8.15 -6.19 -9.19
CA GLN A 151 6.83 -6.78 -8.91
C GLN A 151 6.53 -7.95 -9.86
N ASN A 152 6.89 -7.85 -11.14
CA ASN A 152 6.75 -8.96 -12.08
C ASN A 152 7.58 -10.18 -11.65
N ARG A 153 8.85 -9.96 -11.26
CA ARG A 153 9.72 -11.05 -10.77
C ARG A 153 9.16 -11.71 -9.52
N LYS A 154 8.65 -10.91 -8.56
CA LYS A 154 8.03 -11.41 -7.34
C LYS A 154 6.81 -12.29 -7.64
N LEU A 155 5.93 -11.85 -8.56
CA LEU A 155 4.75 -12.63 -8.93
C LEU A 155 5.14 -13.96 -9.61
N ASN A 156 6.10 -13.91 -10.54
CA ASN A 156 6.60 -15.12 -11.19
C ASN A 156 7.18 -16.11 -10.18
N ARG A 157 7.95 -15.61 -9.20
CA ARG A 157 8.49 -16.42 -8.11
C ARG A 157 7.39 -17.05 -7.26
N GLN A 158 6.39 -16.27 -6.84
CA GLN A 158 5.25 -16.76 -6.07
C GLN A 158 4.49 -17.87 -6.81
N ASN A 159 4.28 -17.70 -8.12
CA ASN A 159 3.64 -18.71 -8.96
C ASN A 159 4.47 -20.00 -9.03
N ALA A 160 5.78 -19.90 -9.24
CA ALA A 160 6.68 -21.04 -9.27
C ALA A 160 6.71 -21.79 -7.93
N GLU A 161 6.75 -21.05 -6.82
CA GLU A 161 6.70 -21.61 -5.46
C GLU A 161 5.37 -22.32 -5.19
N ALA A 162 4.24 -21.76 -5.63
CA ALA A 162 2.93 -22.38 -5.49
C ALA A 162 2.84 -23.73 -6.24
N VAL A 163 3.38 -23.80 -7.46
CA VAL A 163 3.47 -25.04 -8.24
C VAL A 163 4.37 -26.06 -7.54
N ALA A 164 5.55 -25.65 -7.08
CA ALA A 164 6.49 -26.53 -6.39
C ALA A 164 5.88 -27.11 -5.10
N ILE A 165 5.20 -26.30 -4.28
CA ILE A 165 4.50 -26.78 -3.08
C ILE A 165 3.48 -27.85 -3.45
N LYS A 166 2.67 -27.65 -4.50
CA LYS A 166 1.69 -28.64 -4.96
C LYS A 166 2.36 -29.97 -5.35
N ASN A 167 3.44 -29.90 -6.11
CA ASN A 167 4.17 -31.08 -6.58
C ASN A 167 4.83 -31.85 -5.43
N VAL A 168 5.49 -31.14 -4.50
CA VAL A 168 6.11 -31.74 -3.32
C VAL A 168 5.07 -32.37 -2.39
N VAL A 169 3.93 -31.69 -2.17
CA VAL A 169 2.82 -32.25 -1.38
C VAL A 169 2.33 -33.56 -2.01
N ALA A 170 2.13 -33.60 -3.33
CA ALA A 170 1.74 -34.81 -4.03
C ALA A 170 2.78 -35.94 -3.89
N LYS A 171 4.07 -35.61 -4.02
CA LYS A 171 5.20 -36.55 -3.82
C LYS A 171 5.17 -37.16 -2.42
N PHE A 172 5.06 -36.35 -1.37
CA PHE A 172 5.04 -36.85 0.00
C PHE A 172 3.76 -37.62 0.34
N ARG A 173 2.59 -37.24 -0.19
CA ARG A 173 1.36 -38.05 -0.04
C ARG A 173 1.49 -39.43 -0.64
N LYS A 174 2.19 -39.55 -1.78
CA LYS A 174 2.46 -40.85 -2.42
C LYS A 174 3.45 -41.69 -1.60
N GLN A 175 4.49 -41.07 -1.05
CA GLN A 175 5.53 -41.75 -0.26
C GLN A 175 5.03 -42.17 1.14
N TYR A 176 4.17 -41.36 1.75
CA TYR A 176 3.68 -41.54 3.11
C TYR A 176 2.14 -41.46 3.14
N PRO A 177 1.43 -42.50 2.64
CA PRO A 177 -0.02 -42.45 2.44
C PRO A 177 -0.82 -42.25 3.73
N ASN A 178 -0.28 -42.65 4.87
CA ASN A 178 -0.93 -42.49 6.18
C ASN A 178 -0.61 -41.15 6.87
N ALA A 179 0.22 -40.30 6.26
CA ALA A 179 0.58 -38.99 6.80
C ALA A 179 -0.31 -37.88 6.24
N THR A 180 -0.61 -36.88 7.06
CA THR A 180 -1.25 -35.64 6.60
C THR A 180 -0.18 -34.71 6.03
N VAL A 181 -0.33 -34.30 4.77
CA VAL A 181 0.66 -33.45 4.07
C VAL A 181 -0.01 -32.20 3.51
N TRP A 182 0.55 -31.03 3.79
CA TRP A 182 0.02 -29.73 3.34
C TRP A 182 1.12 -28.66 3.17
N GLY A 183 0.83 -27.65 2.35
CA GLY A 183 1.64 -26.45 2.24
C GLY A 183 1.31 -25.46 3.35
N SER A 184 2.32 -24.77 3.87
CA SER A 184 2.20 -23.78 4.94
C SER A 184 3.28 -22.70 4.76
N THR A 185 3.36 -21.76 5.69
CA THR A 185 4.38 -20.71 5.74
C THR A 185 5.09 -20.78 7.08
N ASP A 186 6.38 -20.52 7.06
CA ASP A 186 7.18 -20.25 8.26
C ASP A 186 7.89 -18.91 8.08
N TYR A 187 8.62 -18.43 9.09
CA TYR A 187 9.31 -17.14 9.00
C TYR A 187 10.65 -17.13 9.70
N TYR A 188 11.55 -16.28 9.19
CA TYR A 188 12.83 -16.03 9.82
C TYR A 188 12.63 -15.13 11.05
N ARG A 189 12.99 -15.59 12.25
CA ARG A 189 12.78 -14.82 13.50
C ARG A 189 13.44 -13.43 13.52
N ARG A 190 14.51 -13.22 12.76
CA ARG A 190 15.25 -11.95 12.74
C ARG A 190 14.65 -10.91 11.79
N SER A 191 14.20 -11.33 10.61
CA SER A 191 13.65 -10.44 9.59
C SER A 191 12.12 -10.44 9.54
N TYR A 192 11.48 -11.41 10.20
CA TYR A 192 10.05 -11.71 10.09
C TYR A 192 9.59 -11.96 8.64
N GLU A 193 10.53 -12.23 7.74
CA GLU A 193 10.26 -12.59 6.37
C GLU A 193 9.71 -14.01 6.31
N SER A 194 8.54 -14.16 5.70
CA SER A 194 7.88 -15.44 5.53
C SER A 194 8.41 -16.19 4.31
N PHE A 195 8.42 -17.51 4.40
CA PHE A 195 8.80 -18.40 3.30
C PHE A 195 7.91 -19.64 3.28
N PRO A 196 7.67 -20.22 2.09
CA PRO A 196 6.82 -21.38 1.95
C PRO A 196 7.50 -22.65 2.48
N VAL A 197 6.71 -23.51 3.13
CA VAL A 197 7.15 -24.82 3.62
C VAL A 197 6.13 -25.90 3.30
N VAL A 198 6.58 -27.14 3.18
CA VAL A 198 5.70 -28.33 3.18
C VAL A 198 5.80 -29.01 4.53
N LYS A 199 4.66 -29.34 5.12
CA LYS A 199 4.58 -30.06 6.39
C LYS A 199 4.05 -31.47 6.17
N VAL A 200 4.63 -32.41 6.90
CA VAL A 200 4.26 -33.82 6.92
C VAL A 200 4.03 -34.21 8.38
N LYS A 201 2.78 -34.52 8.73
CA LYS A 201 2.40 -34.97 10.08
C LYS A 201 2.02 -36.45 10.05
N PHE A 202 2.70 -37.25 10.86
CA PHE A 202 2.48 -38.68 10.95
C PHE A 202 1.39 -39.01 11.99
N GLN A 203 0.85 -40.23 11.94
CA GLN A 203 -0.15 -40.72 12.90
C GLN A 203 0.36 -40.72 14.35
N SER A 204 1.68 -40.83 14.55
CA SER A 204 2.31 -40.70 15.87
C SER A 204 2.16 -39.31 16.49
N GLY A 205 1.77 -38.30 15.70
CA GLY A 205 1.78 -36.90 16.08
C GLY A 205 3.08 -36.18 15.75
N SER A 206 4.15 -36.90 15.39
CA SER A 206 5.43 -36.30 14.96
C SER A 206 5.23 -35.55 13.63
N GLU A 207 5.93 -34.42 13.46
CA GLU A 207 5.82 -33.55 12.30
C GLU A 207 7.21 -33.20 11.76
N VAL A 208 7.36 -33.18 10.43
CA VAL A 208 8.54 -32.65 9.76
C VAL A 208 8.11 -31.55 8.81
N SER A 209 8.85 -30.44 8.79
CA SER A 209 8.68 -29.39 7.79
C SER A 209 9.91 -29.30 6.90
N PHE A 210 9.66 -29.03 5.62
CA PHE A 210 10.68 -28.82 4.60
C PHE A 210 10.50 -27.45 3.96
N SER A 211 11.61 -26.73 3.77
CA SER A 211 11.65 -25.53 2.94
C SER A 211 11.86 -25.92 1.48
N LEU A 212 11.41 -25.08 0.55
CA LEU A 212 11.72 -25.28 -0.87
C LEU A 212 13.22 -25.17 -1.14
N GLY A 213 13.64 -25.75 -2.26
CA GLY A 213 14.99 -25.59 -2.80
C GLY A 213 15.26 -24.17 -3.31
N TYR A 214 16.42 -23.97 -3.92
CA TYR A 214 16.89 -22.65 -4.38
C TYR A 214 16.79 -22.51 -5.89
N GLY A 215 16.76 -21.26 -6.36
CA GLY A 215 16.75 -20.96 -7.79
C GLY A 215 15.61 -21.68 -8.51
N ASP A 216 15.96 -22.42 -9.55
CA ASP A 216 15.03 -23.19 -10.39
C ASP A 216 14.74 -24.59 -9.83
N ASP A 217 15.50 -25.07 -8.84
CA ASP A 217 15.35 -26.41 -8.23
C ASP A 217 14.47 -26.36 -6.99
N LEU A 218 13.28 -25.74 -7.11
CA LEU A 218 12.37 -25.50 -5.99
C LEU A 218 11.85 -26.78 -5.34
N GLU A 219 11.70 -27.86 -6.11
CA GLU A 219 11.13 -29.13 -5.64
C GLU A 219 12.13 -30.00 -4.87
N ASN A 220 13.43 -29.69 -4.96
CA ASN A 220 14.47 -30.32 -4.15
C ASN A 220 14.46 -29.73 -2.73
N VAL A 221 13.48 -30.18 -1.97
CA VAL A 221 13.19 -29.64 -0.65
C VAL A 221 14.27 -29.95 0.37
N ARG A 222 14.43 -29.03 1.32
CA ARG A 222 15.47 -29.08 2.35
C ARG A 222 14.83 -29.18 3.71
N PHE A 223 15.37 -30.06 4.55
CA PHE A 223 14.94 -30.18 5.93
C PHE A 223 14.97 -28.82 6.62
N HIS A 224 13.86 -28.45 7.27
CA HIS A 224 13.74 -27.18 7.98
C HIS A 224 13.61 -27.39 9.48
N LYS A 225 12.60 -28.17 9.91
CA LYS A 225 12.38 -28.48 11.32
C LYS A 225 11.69 -29.82 11.50
N LYS A 226 11.80 -30.38 12.70
CA LYS A 226 11.02 -31.52 13.15
C LYS A 226 10.47 -31.28 14.55
N TYR A 227 9.35 -31.92 14.81
CA TYR A 227 8.78 -32.12 16.13
C TYR A 227 8.55 -33.61 16.30
N ASP A 228 9.08 -34.17 17.38
CA ASP A 228 8.84 -35.56 17.72
C ASP A 228 7.80 -35.63 18.84
N ALA A 229 6.67 -36.28 18.58
CA ALA A 229 5.63 -36.47 19.58
C ALA A 229 5.90 -37.67 20.48
N VAL A 230 6.84 -38.55 20.09
CA VAL A 230 7.22 -39.71 20.86
C VAL A 230 8.51 -39.40 21.61
N SER A 231 8.48 -39.52 22.94
CA SER A 231 9.70 -39.50 23.76
C SER A 231 10.33 -40.89 23.73
N GLU A 232 11.53 -41.00 23.19
CA GLU A 232 12.37 -42.19 23.37
C GLU A 232 12.80 -42.28 24.85
N SER A 233 12.82 -43.47 25.44
CA SER A 233 13.41 -43.66 26.77
C SER A 233 14.93 -43.59 26.68
N THR A 234 15.60 -43.33 27.81
CA THR A 234 17.07 -43.30 27.85
C THR A 234 17.67 -44.62 27.38
N GLU A 235 17.09 -45.75 27.77
CA GLU A 235 17.57 -47.09 27.41
C GLU A 235 17.45 -47.33 25.90
N ALA A 236 16.31 -46.97 25.30
CA ALA A 236 16.10 -47.11 23.86
C ALA A 236 17.06 -46.20 23.05
N LEU A 237 17.32 -44.98 23.54
CA LEU A 237 18.28 -44.06 22.94
C LEU A 237 19.70 -44.64 22.96
N MET A 238 20.12 -45.17 24.12
CA MET A 238 21.45 -45.75 24.29
C MET A 238 21.64 -46.97 23.39
N GLU A 239 20.64 -47.84 23.30
CA GLU A 239 20.67 -49.03 22.44
C GLU A 239 20.74 -48.64 20.95
N ARG A 240 19.96 -47.63 20.54
CA ARG A 240 19.98 -47.12 19.16
C ARG A 240 21.34 -46.52 18.81
N PHE A 241 22.02 -45.85 19.74
CA PHE A 241 23.35 -45.28 19.51
C PHE A 241 24.43 -46.37 19.46
N ASN A 242 24.34 -47.38 20.32
CA ASN A 242 25.28 -48.51 20.33
C ASN A 242 25.24 -49.32 19.03
N ASN A 243 24.06 -49.44 18.42
CA ASN A 243 23.85 -50.22 17.19
C ASN A 243 23.90 -49.40 15.89
N GLN A 244 24.25 -48.11 15.95
CA GLN A 244 24.38 -47.30 14.74
C GLN A 244 25.60 -47.74 13.92
N PRO A 245 25.47 -47.90 12.59
CA PRO A 245 26.62 -48.20 11.75
C PRO A 245 27.63 -47.06 11.84
N ALA A 246 28.92 -47.43 11.91
CA ALA A 246 30.00 -46.45 11.87
C ALA A 246 29.89 -45.61 10.59
N LYS A 247 30.18 -44.30 10.69
CA LYS A 247 30.28 -43.44 9.51
C LYS A 247 31.28 -44.06 8.53
N GLN A 248 30.81 -44.37 7.32
CA GLN A 248 31.67 -44.58 6.16
C GLN A 248 32.30 -43.26 5.72
#